data_AF-A0A7C1IKI8-F1
#
_entry.id   AF-A0A7C1IKI8-F1
#
_cell.length_a   1.000
_cell.length_b   1.000
_cell.length_c   1.000
_cell.angle_alpha   90.00
_cell.angle_beta   90.00
_cell.angle_gamma   90.00
#
_symmetry.space_group_name_H-M   'P 1'
#
loop_
_entity.id
_entity.type
_entity.pdbx_description
1 polymer ?
#
loop_
_entity_poly.entity_id
_entity_poly.type
_entity_poly.pdbx_seq_one_letter_code
_entity_poly.pdbx_strand_id
1 'polypeptide(L)'
;MANTPSDKPVFIFDTHGDWHATKIGNYLFSSRGEYIGFVEGEDVYKLDGEWLGRLSKDGRIVRKRTEKRRELHPNPPAKPARPEKLPARPPLPPMMAELTFSVVDVLDEDPDIFKRISDLRPDMD
;
A
#
# COMPACT_ATOMS: atom_id res chain seq x y z
N MET A 1 -7.13 5.60 -25.70
CA MET A 1 -5.85 6.21 -25.28
C MET A 1 -5.63 5.76 -23.84
N ALA A 2 -4.71 4.83 -23.61
CA ALA A 2 -4.44 4.33 -22.26
C ALA A 2 -3.69 5.43 -21.49
N ASN A 3 -4.24 5.85 -20.35
CA ASN A 3 -3.57 6.76 -19.42
C ASN A 3 -2.26 6.07 -18.99
N THR A 4 -1.11 6.56 -19.47
CA THR A 4 0.18 6.10 -18.93
C THR A 4 0.19 6.51 -17.46
N PRO A 5 0.16 5.57 -16.50
CA PRO A 5 0.19 5.94 -15.10
C PRO A 5 1.48 6.70 -14.85
N SER A 6 1.40 7.85 -14.18
CA SER A 6 2.57 8.68 -13.91
C SER A 6 3.64 7.83 -13.21
N ASP A 7 4.83 7.75 -13.81
CA ASP A 7 6.01 7.10 -13.23
C ASP A 7 6.57 7.87 -12.02
N LYS A 8 5.93 8.98 -11.62
CA LYS A 8 6.36 9.75 -10.47
C LYS A 8 6.14 8.92 -9.20
N PRO A 9 7.19 8.71 -8.38
CA PRO A 9 7.05 7.98 -7.14
C PRO A 9 6.15 8.73 -6.16
N VAL A 10 5.24 8.00 -5.53
CA VAL A 10 4.48 8.42 -4.35
C VAL A 10 4.98 7.59 -3.18
N PHE A 11 5.31 8.24 -2.07
CA PHE A 11 5.89 7.60 -0.90
C PHE A 11 4.80 7.32 0.12
N ILE A 12 4.81 6.10 0.66
CA ILE A 12 3.85 5.63 1.64
C ILE A 12 4.54 5.63 3.00
N PHE A 13 3.98 6.39 3.92
CA PHE A 13 4.44 6.54 5.28
C PHE A 13 3.39 6.02 6.26
N ASP A 14 3.80 5.83 7.51
CA ASP A 14 2.87 5.79 8.64
C ASP A 14 2.73 7.18 9.29
N THR A 15 1.97 7.25 10.38
CA THR A 15 1.69 8.47 11.13
C THR A 15 2.92 9.06 11.81
N HIS A 16 3.94 8.25 12.08
CA HIS A 16 5.24 8.69 12.61
C HIS A 16 6.20 9.19 11.52
N GLY A 17 5.85 8.97 10.25
CA GLY A 17 6.65 9.37 9.10
C GLY A 17 7.67 8.31 8.69
N ASP A 18 7.59 7.09 9.21
CA ASP A 18 8.44 6.00 8.74
C ASP A 18 7.98 5.56 7.35
N TRP A 19 8.94 5.33 6.47
CA TRP A 19 8.68 4.98 5.07
C TRP A 19 8.57 3.47 4.89
N HIS A 20 7.42 3.02 4.40
CA HIS A 20 7.11 1.60 4.25
C HIS A 20 7.15 1.13 2.79
N ALA A 21 6.71 1.98 1.86
CA ALA A 21 6.60 1.61 0.45
C ALA A 21 6.70 2.80 -0.50
N THR A 22 7.03 2.54 -1.76
CA THR A 22 6.92 3.51 -2.85
C THR A 22 5.98 2.99 -3.92
N LYS A 23 4.97 3.79 -4.24
CA LYS A 23 4.07 3.57 -5.35
C LYS A 23 4.69 4.16 -6.63
N ILE A 24 4.83 3.32 -7.65
CA ILE A 24 5.17 3.74 -9.03
C ILE A 24 4.05 3.23 -9.93
N GLY A 25 3.38 4.14 -10.64
CA GLY A 25 2.13 3.85 -11.30
C GLY A 25 1.10 3.28 -10.30
N ASN A 26 0.66 2.04 -10.50
CA ASN A 26 -0.29 1.33 -9.61
C ASN A 26 0.39 0.29 -8.72
N TYR A 27 1.70 0.16 -8.75
CA TYR A 27 2.42 -0.90 -8.04
C TYR A 27 3.15 -0.35 -6.84
N LEU A 28 3.15 -1.11 -5.74
CA LEU A 28 3.88 -0.81 -4.52
C LEU A 28 5.16 -1.62 -4.45
N PHE A 29 6.24 -0.92 -4.14
CA PHE A 29 7.55 -1.52 -3.98
C PHE A 29 8.09 -1.24 -2.58
N SER A 30 8.78 -2.22 -2.00
CA SER A 30 9.60 -2.01 -0.80
C SER A 30 10.79 -1.09 -1.13
N SER A 31 11.51 -0.64 -0.11
CA SER A 31 12.75 0.14 -0.28
C SER A 31 13.85 -0.59 -1.08
N ARG A 32 13.72 -1.91 -1.27
CA ARG A 32 14.62 -2.75 -2.09
C ARG A 32 14.11 -3.01 -3.51
N GLY A 33 12.97 -2.43 -3.89
CA GLY A 33 12.34 -2.64 -5.20
C GLY A 33 11.60 -3.97 -5.33
N GLU A 34 11.28 -4.62 -4.20
CA GLU A 34 10.43 -5.82 -4.22
C GLU A 34 8.98 -5.40 -4.38
N TYR A 35 8.27 -6.03 -5.32
CA TYR A 35 6.83 -5.84 -5.47
C TYR A 35 6.12 -6.41 -4.24
N ILE A 36 5.34 -5.58 -3.54
CA ILE A 36 4.69 -5.92 -2.26
C ILE A 36 3.18 -5.71 -2.24
N GLY A 37 2.62 -5.07 -3.27
CA GLY A 37 1.20 -4.79 -3.35
C GLY A 37 0.87 -3.86 -4.49
N PHE A 38 -0.40 -3.48 -4.63
CA PHE A 38 -0.86 -2.62 -5.70
C PHE A 38 -1.97 -1.70 -5.23
N VAL A 39 -2.27 -0.69 -6.04
CA VAL A 39 -3.32 0.30 -5.79
C VAL A 39 -4.28 0.30 -6.96
N GLU A 40 -5.58 0.18 -6.67
CA GLU A 40 -6.65 0.35 -7.63
C GLU A 40 -7.54 1.52 -7.21
N GLY A 41 -7.49 2.59 -8.00
CA GLY A 41 -8.06 3.88 -7.58
C GLY A 41 -7.32 4.40 -6.34
N GLU A 42 -8.00 4.36 -5.19
CA GLU A 42 -7.41 4.67 -3.88
C GLU A 42 -7.24 3.44 -3.00
N ASP A 43 -7.83 2.29 -3.36
CA ASP A 43 -7.77 1.08 -2.54
C ASP A 43 -6.41 0.42 -2.68
N VAL A 44 -5.82 0.05 -1.53
CA VAL A 44 -4.49 -0.57 -1.44
C VAL A 44 -4.64 -2.04 -1.10
N TYR A 45 -3.93 -2.88 -1.85
CA TYR A 45 -3.98 -4.33 -1.74
C TYR A 45 -2.58 -4.91 -1.59
N LYS A 46 -2.48 -6.03 -0.86
CA LYS A 46 -1.29 -6.90 -0.86
C LYS A 46 -1.22 -7.74 -2.13
N LEU A 47 -0.11 -8.46 -2.30
CA LEU A 47 0.13 -9.37 -3.43
C LEU A 47 -0.95 -10.46 -3.62
N ASP A 48 -1.57 -10.90 -2.54
CA ASP A 48 -2.65 -11.88 -2.55
C ASP A 48 -4.04 -11.28 -2.69
N GLY A 49 -4.12 -9.99 -2.95
CA GLY A 49 -5.40 -9.31 -3.08
C GLY A 49 -6.07 -8.98 -1.76
N GLU A 50 -5.42 -9.17 -0.61
CA GLU A 50 -6.00 -8.68 0.65
C GLU A 50 -6.00 -7.15 0.65
N TRP A 51 -7.20 -6.59 0.79
CA TRP A 51 -7.40 -5.16 0.92
C TRP A 51 -6.93 -4.66 2.28
N LEU A 52 -6.11 -3.61 2.29
CA LEU A 52 -5.55 -3.02 3.50
C LEU A 52 -6.32 -1.77 3.93
N GLY A 53 -6.69 -0.91 2.98
CA GLY A 53 -7.20 0.42 3.26
C GLY A 53 -7.23 1.28 2.01
N ARG A 54 -7.43 2.59 2.19
CA ARG A 54 -7.33 3.59 1.14
C ARG A 54 -6.06 4.42 1.31
N LEU A 55 -5.39 4.72 0.21
CA LEU A 55 -4.24 5.63 0.17
C LEU A 55 -4.75 7.06 0.36
N SER A 56 -4.36 7.69 1.47
CA SER A 56 -4.67 9.09 1.75
C SER A 56 -3.76 10.03 0.93
N LYS A 57 -4.17 11.30 0.83
CA LYS A 57 -3.41 12.33 0.11
C LYS A 57 -2.05 12.64 0.74
N ASP A 58 -1.90 12.43 2.05
CA ASP A 58 -0.65 12.59 2.79
C ASP A 58 0.22 11.31 2.78
N GLY A 59 -0.19 10.27 2.04
CA GLY A 59 0.63 9.09 1.80
C GLY A 59 0.53 8.01 2.87
N ARG A 60 -0.55 7.94 3.64
CA ARG A 60 -0.82 6.84 4.59
C ARG A 60 -1.82 5.86 4.01
N ILE A 61 -1.83 4.64 4.55
CA ILE A 61 -2.88 3.67 4.27
C ILE A 61 -3.87 3.75 5.43
N VAL A 62 -5.06 4.28 5.17
CA VAL A 62 -6.06 4.51 6.22
C VAL A 62 -7.30 3.66 5.99
N ARG A 63 -7.93 3.22 7.07
CA ARG A 63 -9.22 2.51 7.03
C ARG A 63 -10.11 2.91 8.20
N LYS A 64 -11.42 2.70 8.08
CA LYS A 64 -12.31 2.82 9.25
C LYS A 64 -11.99 1.70 10.23
N ARG A 65 -11.97 2.00 11.53
CA ARG A 65 -11.76 1.00 12.58
C ARG A 65 -12.85 -0.08 12.57
N THR A 66 -14.06 0.29 12.15
CA THR A 66 -15.22 -0.61 12.01
C THR A 66 -15.36 -1.22 10.61
N GLU A 67 -14.38 -1.01 9.73
CA GLU A 67 -14.46 -1.54 8.37
C GLU A 67 -14.52 -3.06 8.39
N LYS A 68 -15.45 -3.62 7.61
CA LYS A 68 -15.59 -5.07 7.53
C LYS A 68 -14.45 -5.64 6.69
N ARG A 69 -14.00 -6.82 7.08
CA ARG A 69 -13.09 -7.60 6.25
C ARG A 69 -13.74 -7.87 4.89
N ARG A 70 -12.97 -7.66 3.82
CA ARG A 70 -13.38 -7.90 2.44
C ARG A 70 -12.87 -9.26 1.98
N GLU A 71 -13.51 -9.82 0.96
CA GLU A 71 -12.96 -10.95 0.22
C GLU A 71 -11.64 -10.53 -0.46
N LEU A 72 -10.79 -11.51 -0.76
CA LEU A 72 -9.57 -11.27 -1.51
C LEU A 72 -9.90 -10.75 -2.91
N HIS A 73 -9.10 -9.80 -3.39
CA HIS A 73 -9.22 -9.33 -4.76
C HIS A 73 -9.04 -10.51 -5.73
N PRO A 74 -10.02 -10.80 -6.61
CA PRO A 74 -10.09 -12.06 -7.34
C PRO A 74 -9.02 -12.19 -8.44
N ASN A 75 -8.51 -11.07 -8.93
CA ASN A 75 -7.50 -11.04 -9.99
C ASN A 75 -6.40 -10.00 -9.71
N PRO A 76 -5.51 -10.22 -8.73
CA PRO A 76 -4.40 -9.32 -8.48
C PRO A 76 -3.55 -9.15 -9.75
N PRO A 77 -3.04 -7.94 -10.03
CA PRO A 77 -2.23 -7.71 -11.22
C PRO A 77 -0.94 -8.52 -11.16
N ALA A 78 -0.48 -8.96 -12.34
CA ALA A 78 0.77 -9.68 -12.48
C ALA A 78 1.94 -8.86 -11.94
N LYS A 79 2.93 -9.56 -11.37
CA LYS A 79 4.13 -8.93 -10.81
C LYS A 79 4.84 -8.10 -11.89
N PRO A 80 5.03 -6.79 -11.68
CA PRO A 80 5.77 -5.95 -12.62
C PRO A 80 7.27 -6.25 -12.56
N ALA A 81 8.00 -5.78 -13.56
CA ALA A 81 9.46 -5.73 -13.50
C ALA A 81 9.91 -4.84 -12.32
N ARG A 82 11.06 -5.17 -11.74
CA ARG A 82 11.67 -4.33 -10.72
C ARG A 82 11.97 -2.94 -11.33
N PRO A 83 11.57 -1.83 -10.67
CA PRO A 83 11.83 -0.49 -11.20
C PRO A 83 13.33 -0.21 -11.22
N GLU A 84 13.83 0.29 -12.34
CA GLU A 84 15.23 0.69 -12.49
C GLU A 84 15.60 1.90 -11.63
N LYS A 85 14.62 2.79 -11.41
CA LYS A 85 14.79 4.05 -10.68
C LYS A 85 13.88 4.08 -9.47
N LEU A 86 14.27 3.34 -8.43
CA LEU A 86 13.70 3.52 -7.09
C LEU A 86 14.57 4.53 -6.33
N PRO A 87 13.98 5.56 -5.71
CA PRO A 87 14.72 6.47 -4.84
C PRO A 87 15.34 5.70 -3.66
N ALA A 88 16.62 5.95 -3.38
CA ALA A 88 17.34 5.29 -2.27
C ALA A 88 16.84 5.72 -0.88
N ARG A 89 16.20 6.90 -0.79
CA ARG A 89 15.62 7.47 0.42
C ARG A 89 14.32 8.19 0.06
N PRO A 90 13.34 8.25 0.97
CA PRO A 90 12.14 9.03 0.75
C PRO A 90 12.46 10.53 0.93
N PRO A 91 11.64 11.43 0.37
CA PRO A 91 11.62 12.82 0.82
C PRO A 91 11.21 12.87 2.30
N LEU A 92 11.34 14.06 2.91
CA LEU A 92 10.76 14.29 4.22
C LEU A 92 9.25 13.98 4.17
N PRO A 93 8.70 13.24 5.14
CA PRO A 93 7.26 13.02 5.23
C PRO A 93 6.52 14.36 5.26
N PRO A 94 5.34 14.44 4.62
CA PRO A 94 4.50 15.63 4.74
C PRO A 94 4.00 15.79 6.19
N MET A 95 3.44 16.96 6.50
CA MET A 95 2.67 17.12 7.72
C MET A 95 1.42 16.21 7.65
N MET A 96 1.37 15.19 8.50
CA MET A 96 0.28 14.23 8.53
C MET A 96 -1.01 14.91 9.01
N ALA A 97 -2.12 14.64 8.34
CA ALA A 97 -3.42 15.09 8.79
C ALA A 97 -3.81 14.37 10.09
N GLU A 98 -4.49 15.07 10.99
CA GLU A 98 -5.08 14.43 12.17
C GLU A 98 -6.12 13.38 11.75
N LEU A 99 -6.03 12.18 12.32
CA LEU A 99 -7.03 11.14 12.11
C LEU A 99 -8.12 11.25 13.16
N THR A 100 -9.38 11.14 12.72
CA THR A 100 -10.48 10.99 13.67
C THR A 100 -10.40 9.63 14.36
N PHE A 101 -10.98 9.50 15.55
CA PHE A 101 -11.03 8.24 16.30
C PHE A 101 -11.57 7.04 15.48
N SER A 102 -12.44 7.31 14.49
CA SER A 102 -13.05 6.30 13.64
C SER A 102 -12.14 5.75 12.54
N VAL A 103 -10.98 6.36 12.31
CA VAL A 103 -10.03 6.03 11.23
C VAL A 103 -8.71 5.62 11.86
N VAL A 104 -8.10 4.59 11.32
CA VAL A 104 -6.79 4.08 11.74
C VAL A 104 -5.81 4.14 10.59
N ASP A 105 -4.55 4.38 10.91
CA ASP A 105 -3.43 4.14 10.03
C ASP A 105 -3.04 2.67 10.12
N VAL A 106 -3.08 1.98 8.98
CA VAL A 106 -2.85 0.54 8.90
C VAL A 106 -1.39 0.19 9.19
N LEU A 107 -0.46 1.06 8.80
CA LEU A 107 0.98 0.81 8.96
C LEU A 107 1.47 1.16 10.36
N ASP A 108 0.76 2.05 11.05
CA ASP A 108 0.95 2.31 12.48
C ASP A 108 0.46 1.12 13.33
N GLU A 109 -0.71 0.55 13.01
CA GLU A 109 -1.23 -0.64 13.70
C GLU A 109 -0.43 -1.92 13.37
N ASP A 110 0.02 -2.08 12.14
CA ASP A 110 0.76 -3.25 11.67
C ASP A 110 1.88 -2.90 10.66
N PRO A 111 3.09 -2.54 11.16
CA PRO A 111 4.24 -2.19 10.33
C PRO A 111 4.70 -3.30 9.37
N ASP A 112 4.37 -4.56 9.68
CA ASP A 112 4.83 -5.74 8.93
C ASP A 112 3.73 -6.30 8.00
N ILE A 113 2.62 -5.60 7.82
CA ILE A 113 1.43 -6.14 7.13
C ILE A 113 1.73 -6.66 5.72
N PHE A 114 2.64 -6.02 4.99
CA PHE A 114 3.06 -6.44 3.64
C PHE A 114 3.87 -7.75 3.61
N LYS A 115 4.47 -8.15 4.74
CA LYS A 115 5.22 -9.41 4.86
C LYS A 115 4.31 -10.60 5.19
N ARG A 116 3.09 -10.33 5.66
CA ARG A 116 2.14 -11.34 6.10
C ARG A 116 1.31 -11.85 4.93
N ILE A 117 1.07 -13.15 4.92
CA ILE A 117 0.11 -13.79 4.03
C ILE A 117 -1.29 -13.65 4.65
N SER A 118 -2.31 -13.36 3.84
CA SER A 118 -3.70 -13.33 4.32
C SER A 118 -4.15 -14.71 4.80
N ASP A 119 -4.80 -14.77 5.96
CA ASP A 119 -5.52 -15.94 6.47
C ASP A 119 -6.83 -16.22 5.72
N LEU A 120 -7.25 -15.36 4.80
CA LEU A 120 -8.32 -15.67 3.84
C LEU A 120 -7.85 -16.53 2.67
N ARG A 121 -6.53 -16.74 2.53
CA ARG A 121 -6.06 -17.68 1.51
C ARG A 121 -6.57 -19.07 1.88
N PRO A 122 -7.18 -19.80 0.92
CA PRO A 122 -7.56 -21.18 1.18
C PRO A 122 -6.31 -21.97 1.54
N ASP A 123 -6.45 -22.84 2.56
CA ASP A 123 -5.40 -23.80 2.88
C ASP A 123 -5.12 -24.63 1.62
N MET A 124 -3.84 -24.70 1.26
CA MET A 124 -3.40 -25.60 0.19
C MET A 124 -3.30 -26.99 0.80
N ASP A 125 -4.21 -27.89 0.41
CA ASP A 125 -4.03 -29.35 0.60
C ASP A 125 -2.83 -29.86 -0.22
#